data_AF-A0A1N5TNK8-F1
#
_entry.id   AF-A0A1N5TNK8-F1
#
_cell.length_a   1.000
_cell.length_b   1.000
_cell.length_c   1.000
_cell.angle_alpha   90.00
_cell.angle_beta   90.00
_cell.angle_gamma   90.00
#
_symmetry.space_group_name_H-M   'P 1'
#
loop_
_entity.id
_entity.type
_entity.pdbx_description
1 polymer ?
#
loop_
_entity_poly.entity_id
_entity_poly.type
_entity_poly.pdbx_seq_one_letter_code
_entity_poly.pdbx_strand_id
1 'polypeptide(L)'
;MTDLRGLVGDMASALAGTGVAVLQGCHRPGAGSSLHTFDAAGRSAFADTGFAVHDLLRRVDEVLRPDGEGRPIVVELARDEAGRAELRYTFDLPTVAPVRLVLDPDYRHPNHPASPMPAPPGAAVTDRPTDPEVLATIRALVAEFALGYTRKTGRTPDFGAGHSEEEIRAAEAAMGLRLPEDLRALYRTVSDDEEYGLLGAGALLSLDSVVAEYLSGKPGTGLGSDDLFAVFPVVYEAYPPGRVRRVSRNDWWVEVGTDWGGNYCAVDLDPGPQGTSGQIIQYGRDFYGPVGYTAESVTAALHDRLAVLRDDGTPRRASIHPQYSHSEQVGERRVADVVAGLDVQELYLNDGGRLNLAELAPLRHLRSVSINRATAVTASLPSGVPIEWLSIDAAEIDLPPLGGHPTLWGLKLASRSPVAIAALAGLPALAHLDLSGADVSDLHRVAELPGLRVLELNLAQWREWVGAVHCRPGWRPQR
;
A
#
# COMPACT_ATOMS: atom_id res chain seq x y z
N MET A 1 -38.62 1.42 -14.40
CA MET A 1 -37.65 0.34 -14.69
C MET A 1 -36.96 0.72 -15.99
N THR A 2 -35.73 1.22 -15.91
CA THR A 2 -34.96 1.57 -17.11
C THR A 2 -34.51 0.27 -17.76
N ASP A 3 -34.83 0.08 -19.04
CA ASP A 3 -34.35 -1.07 -19.83
C ASP A 3 -32.85 -0.89 -20.10
N LEU A 4 -32.06 -1.95 -19.90
CA LEU A 4 -30.62 -2.00 -20.21
C LEU A 4 -30.34 -1.52 -21.63
N ARG A 5 -31.20 -1.87 -22.59
CA ARG A 5 -31.06 -1.42 -23.98
C ARG A 5 -31.12 0.10 -24.12
N GLY A 6 -31.91 0.78 -23.29
CA GLY A 6 -31.98 2.24 -23.25
C GLY A 6 -30.68 2.86 -22.74
N LEU A 7 -30.11 2.30 -21.67
CA LEU A 7 -28.83 2.75 -21.11
C LEU A 7 -27.67 2.59 -22.11
N VAL A 8 -27.64 1.49 -22.85
CA VAL A 8 -26.65 1.28 -23.94
C VAL A 8 -26.80 2.34 -25.04
N GLY A 9 -28.04 2.67 -25.39
CA GLY A 9 -28.34 3.76 -26.33
C GLY A 9 -27.84 5.12 -25.83
N ASP A 10 -28.12 5.46 -24.58
CA ASP A 10 -27.69 6.71 -23.96
C ASP A 10 -26.16 6.82 -23.91
N MET A 11 -25.46 5.73 -23.57
CA MET A 11 -23.99 5.69 -23.59
C MET A 11 -23.44 5.87 -25.00
N ALA A 12 -24.05 5.23 -26.01
CA ALA A 12 -23.65 5.38 -27.40
C ALA A 12 -23.90 6.81 -27.93
N SER A 13 -25.01 7.43 -27.51
CA SER A 13 -25.33 8.81 -27.84
C SER A 13 -24.39 9.81 -27.18
N ALA A 14 -23.96 9.56 -25.93
CA ALA A 14 -22.97 10.40 -25.25
C ALA A 14 -21.60 10.40 -25.97
N LEU A 15 -21.30 9.36 -26.74
CA LEU A 15 -20.09 9.24 -27.55
C LEU A 15 -20.31 9.60 -29.03
N ALA A 16 -21.53 9.96 -29.43
CA ALA A 16 -21.84 10.30 -30.81
C ALA A 16 -21.09 11.57 -31.24
N GLY A 17 -20.52 11.56 -32.46
CA GLY A 17 -19.69 12.65 -32.96
C GLY A 17 -18.25 12.68 -32.43
N THR A 18 -17.88 11.74 -31.54
CA THR A 18 -16.48 11.55 -31.09
C THR A 18 -15.76 10.50 -31.94
N GLY A 19 -14.42 10.51 -31.93
CA GLY A 19 -13.59 9.47 -32.55
C GLY A 19 -13.49 8.16 -31.73
N VAL A 20 -14.29 8.02 -30.68
CA VAL A 20 -14.26 6.87 -29.78
C VAL A 20 -15.08 5.71 -30.36
N ALA A 21 -14.41 4.59 -30.60
CA ALA A 21 -15.00 3.35 -31.08
C ALA A 21 -15.22 2.35 -29.93
N VAL A 22 -14.38 2.38 -28.89
CA VAL A 22 -14.49 1.49 -27.73
C VAL A 22 -14.39 2.31 -26.44
N LEU A 23 -15.32 2.06 -25.52
CA LEU A 23 -15.26 2.55 -24.15
C LEU A 23 -15.15 1.36 -23.19
N GLN A 24 -14.16 1.38 -22.32
CA GLN A 24 -14.00 0.44 -21.22
C GLN A 24 -14.26 1.18 -19.91
N GLY A 25 -15.14 0.64 -19.07
CA GLY A 25 -15.51 1.26 -17.81
C GLY A 25 -15.49 0.28 -16.66
N CYS A 26 -15.14 0.75 -15.48
CA CYS A 26 -15.22 0.00 -14.24
C CYS A 26 -16.01 0.82 -13.21
N HIS A 27 -16.95 0.19 -12.52
CA HIS A 27 -17.70 0.82 -11.44
C HIS A 27 -17.71 -0.05 -10.19
N ARG A 28 -17.36 0.57 -9.06
CA ARG A 28 -17.41 -0.05 -7.75
C ARG A 28 -18.37 0.74 -6.86
N PRO A 29 -19.39 0.09 -6.27
CA PRO A 29 -20.27 0.73 -5.30
C PRO A 29 -19.47 1.40 -4.18
N GLY A 30 -19.76 2.67 -3.88
CA GLY A 30 -19.11 3.44 -2.82
C GLY A 30 -17.68 3.95 -3.11
N ALA A 31 -17.02 3.47 -4.18
CA ALA A 31 -15.64 3.86 -4.51
C ALA A 31 -15.52 4.59 -5.87
N GLY A 32 -16.64 4.79 -6.58
CA GLY A 32 -16.69 5.53 -7.84
C GLY A 32 -16.49 4.67 -9.08
N SER A 33 -16.15 5.33 -10.20
CA SER A 33 -15.95 4.66 -11.49
C SER A 33 -14.77 5.23 -12.27
N SER A 34 -14.16 4.40 -13.11
CA SER A 34 -13.11 4.78 -14.06
C SER A 34 -13.53 4.45 -15.49
N LEU A 35 -13.01 5.22 -16.45
CA LEU A 35 -13.32 5.09 -17.87
C LEU A 35 -12.03 5.21 -18.70
N HIS A 36 -11.92 4.40 -19.73
CA HIS A 36 -10.90 4.47 -20.77
C HIS A 36 -11.57 4.38 -22.14
N THR A 37 -11.11 5.19 -23.09
CA THR A 37 -11.71 5.27 -24.42
C THR A 37 -10.66 5.12 -25.50
N PHE A 38 -11.01 4.41 -26.58
CA PHE A 38 -10.10 4.05 -27.66
C PHE A 38 -10.73 4.33 -29.02
N ASP A 39 -9.90 4.71 -29.99
CA ASP A 39 -10.28 4.81 -31.40
C ASP A 39 -10.36 3.43 -32.06
N ALA A 40 -10.81 3.39 -33.32
CA ALA A 40 -10.94 2.14 -34.09
C ALA A 40 -9.60 1.40 -34.31
N ALA A 41 -8.46 2.05 -34.09
CA ALA A 41 -7.13 1.44 -34.19
C ALA A 41 -6.56 1.03 -32.82
N GLY A 42 -7.35 1.13 -31.73
CA GLY A 42 -6.94 0.76 -30.39
C GLY A 42 -6.04 1.76 -29.69
N ARG A 43 -5.92 2.99 -30.19
CA ARG A 43 -5.17 4.06 -29.52
C ARG A 43 -6.08 4.81 -28.55
N SER A 44 -5.52 5.28 -27.44
CA SER A 44 -6.24 6.14 -26.49
C SER A 44 -6.85 7.33 -27.23
N ALA A 45 -8.14 7.55 -27.01
CA ALA A 45 -8.92 8.61 -27.64
C ALA A 45 -9.66 9.39 -26.55
N PHE A 46 -9.67 10.71 -26.64
CA PHE A 46 -10.36 11.56 -25.67
C PHE A 46 -11.79 11.87 -26.13
N ALA A 47 -12.74 11.77 -25.19
CA ALA A 47 -14.09 12.30 -25.34
C ALA A 47 -14.47 13.07 -24.08
N ASP A 48 -14.87 14.33 -24.23
CA ASP A 48 -15.40 15.11 -23.13
C ASP A 48 -16.87 14.76 -22.90
N THR A 49 -17.09 13.77 -22.04
CA THR A 49 -18.43 13.32 -21.69
C THR A 49 -18.92 13.87 -20.35
N GLY A 50 -18.15 14.76 -19.70
CA GLY A 50 -18.36 15.16 -18.31
C GLY A 50 -18.61 13.94 -17.40
N PHE A 51 -19.57 14.07 -16.48
CA PHE A 51 -20.00 12.98 -15.59
C PHE A 51 -21.09 12.06 -16.17
N ALA A 52 -21.56 12.31 -17.40
CA ALA A 52 -22.71 11.63 -17.95
C ALA A 52 -22.48 10.11 -18.09
N VAL A 53 -21.31 9.71 -18.58
CA VAL A 53 -20.98 8.28 -18.73
C VAL A 53 -20.72 7.60 -17.38
N HIS A 54 -20.19 8.31 -16.40
CA HIS A 54 -20.03 7.79 -15.04
C HIS A 54 -21.39 7.52 -14.37
N ASP A 55 -22.36 8.40 -14.54
CA ASP A 55 -23.73 8.18 -14.04
C ASP A 55 -24.44 7.04 -14.79
N LEU A 56 -24.29 6.98 -16.12
CA LEU A 56 -24.82 5.87 -16.92
C LEU A 56 -24.22 4.53 -16.49
N LEU A 57 -22.92 4.48 -16.20
CA LEU A 57 -22.26 3.27 -15.73
C LEU A 57 -22.75 2.82 -14.35
N ARG A 58 -22.98 3.76 -13.42
CA ARG A 58 -23.63 3.46 -12.13
C ARG A 58 -25.03 2.89 -12.33
N ARG A 59 -25.81 3.46 -13.26
CA ARG A 59 -27.18 2.96 -13.57
C ARG A 59 -27.16 1.61 -14.26
N VAL A 60 -26.17 1.33 -15.11
CA VAL A 60 -25.93 0.01 -15.71
C VAL A 60 -25.64 -1.01 -14.62
N ASP A 61 -24.83 -0.64 -13.62
CA ASP A 61 -24.55 -1.49 -12.46
C ASP A 61 -25.81 -1.80 -11.65
N GLU A 62 -26.62 -0.79 -11.33
CA GLU A 62 -27.88 -0.95 -10.59
C GLU A 62 -28.87 -1.90 -11.28
N VAL A 63 -28.86 -1.95 -12.61
CA VAL A 63 -29.72 -2.83 -13.40
C VAL A 63 -29.16 -4.26 -13.48
N LEU A 64 -27.84 -4.41 -13.52
CA LEU A 64 -27.18 -5.70 -13.80
C LEU A 64 -26.75 -6.44 -12.53
N ARG A 65 -26.58 -5.75 -11.40
CA ARG A 65 -25.99 -6.29 -10.18
C ARG A 65 -26.94 -7.25 -9.47
N PRO A 66 -26.53 -8.51 -9.25
CA PRO A 66 -27.26 -9.45 -8.40
C PRO A 66 -27.12 -9.11 -6.91
N ASP A 67 -28.12 -9.51 -6.12
CA ASP A 67 -28.04 -9.41 -4.66
C ASP A 67 -26.82 -10.16 -4.11
N GLY A 68 -26.02 -9.48 -3.27
CA GLY A 68 -24.81 -10.04 -2.66
C GLY A 68 -23.55 -10.01 -3.53
N GLU A 69 -23.62 -9.49 -4.76
CA GLU A 69 -22.43 -9.29 -5.60
C GLU A 69 -21.73 -7.97 -5.22
N GLY A 70 -20.55 -8.08 -4.58
CA GLY A 70 -19.74 -6.93 -4.15
C GLY A 70 -18.61 -6.54 -5.10
N ARG A 71 -18.35 -7.33 -6.15
CA ARG A 71 -17.25 -7.06 -7.10
C ARG A 71 -17.57 -5.88 -8.02
N PRO A 72 -16.55 -5.15 -8.52
CA PRO A 72 -16.77 -4.13 -9.53
C PRO A 72 -17.41 -4.71 -10.79
N ILE A 73 -18.34 -3.97 -11.39
CA ILE A 73 -18.77 -4.27 -12.75
C ILE A 73 -17.75 -3.68 -13.72
N VAL A 74 -17.36 -4.47 -14.71
CA VAL A 74 -16.56 -3.99 -15.83
C VAL A 74 -17.38 -4.08 -17.09
N VAL A 75 -17.37 -3.02 -17.87
CA VAL A 75 -18.11 -2.93 -19.13
C VAL A 75 -17.18 -2.57 -20.28
N GLU A 76 -17.49 -3.12 -21.44
CA GLU A 76 -16.95 -2.67 -22.72
C GLU A 76 -18.13 -2.30 -23.62
N LEU A 77 -18.17 -1.05 -24.06
CA LEU A 77 -19.10 -0.56 -25.07
C LEU A 77 -18.34 -0.40 -26.39
N ALA A 78 -18.65 -1.25 -27.36
CA ALA A 78 -18.10 -1.16 -28.71
C ALA A 78 -19.13 -0.55 -29.67
N ARG A 79 -18.69 0.40 -30.51
CA ARG A 79 -19.50 1.07 -31.52
C ARG A 79 -18.96 0.77 -32.91
N ASP A 80 -19.85 0.38 -33.84
CA ASP A 80 -19.50 0.24 -35.25
C ASP A 80 -19.72 1.55 -36.04
N GLU A 81 -19.19 1.60 -37.26
CA GLU A 81 -19.34 2.74 -38.17
C GLU A 81 -20.81 3.00 -38.57
N ALA A 82 -21.69 2.01 -38.40
CA ALA A 82 -23.13 2.13 -38.65
C ALA A 82 -23.90 2.65 -37.42
N GLY A 83 -23.21 2.99 -36.32
CA GLY A 83 -23.80 3.54 -35.10
C GLY A 83 -24.45 2.49 -34.19
N ARG A 84 -24.28 1.20 -34.46
CA ARG A 84 -24.71 0.15 -33.54
C ARG A 84 -23.74 0.08 -32.36
N ALA A 85 -24.29 -0.10 -31.17
CA ALA A 85 -23.53 -0.24 -29.94
C ALA A 85 -23.79 -1.60 -29.30
N GLU A 86 -22.72 -2.27 -28.90
CA GLU A 86 -22.75 -3.52 -28.16
C GLU A 86 -22.12 -3.29 -26.79
N LEU A 87 -22.87 -3.61 -25.73
CA LEU A 87 -22.37 -3.60 -24.36
C LEU A 87 -22.05 -5.02 -23.93
N ARG A 88 -20.79 -5.27 -23.61
CA ARG A 88 -20.32 -6.47 -22.91
C ARG A 88 -20.06 -6.07 -21.46
N TYR A 89 -20.43 -6.94 -20.54
CA TYR A 89 -20.18 -6.69 -19.12
C TYR A 89 -19.79 -7.98 -18.42
N THR A 90 -19.05 -7.84 -17.33
CA THR A 90 -18.77 -8.95 -16.45
C THR A 90 -18.53 -8.47 -15.01
N PHE A 91 -18.97 -9.28 -14.06
CA PHE A 91 -18.54 -9.23 -12.65
C PHE A 91 -17.38 -10.21 -12.39
N ASP A 92 -17.14 -11.10 -13.36
CA ASP A 92 -16.09 -12.10 -13.35
C ASP A 92 -15.00 -11.68 -14.34
N LEU A 93 -13.86 -11.27 -13.80
CA LEU A 93 -12.85 -10.43 -14.45
C LEU A 93 -11.88 -11.09 -15.47
N PRO A 94 -12.06 -12.28 -16.09
CA PRO A 94 -11.05 -12.75 -17.04
C PRO A 94 -10.89 -11.97 -18.36
N THR A 95 -11.62 -10.86 -18.62
CA THR A 95 -11.63 -10.21 -19.95
C THR A 95 -11.22 -8.75 -20.02
N VAL A 96 -10.73 -8.12 -18.96
CA VAL A 96 -10.11 -6.78 -19.09
C VAL A 96 -8.69 -6.82 -18.56
N ALA A 97 -7.75 -6.44 -19.42
CA ALA A 97 -6.32 -6.54 -19.15
C ALA A 97 -5.87 -5.62 -18.01
N PRO A 98 -4.93 -6.05 -17.15
CA PRO A 98 -4.37 -7.39 -17.12
C PRO A 98 -5.40 -8.41 -16.61
N VAL A 99 -5.52 -9.52 -17.33
CA VAL A 99 -6.36 -10.65 -16.94
C VAL A 99 -5.76 -11.29 -15.70
N ARG A 100 -6.45 -11.20 -14.57
CA ARG A 100 -6.01 -11.78 -13.29
C ARG A 100 -6.79 -13.07 -13.03
N LEU A 101 -6.08 -14.17 -12.82
CA LEU A 101 -6.65 -15.43 -12.34
C LEU A 101 -6.17 -15.65 -10.90
N VAL A 102 -7.08 -15.53 -9.94
CA VAL A 102 -6.78 -15.76 -8.52
C VAL A 102 -7.20 -17.18 -8.17
N LEU A 103 -6.22 -18.06 -7.95
CA LEU A 103 -6.44 -19.44 -7.54
C LEU A 103 -6.45 -19.58 -6.02
N ASP A 104 -5.55 -18.86 -5.35
CA ASP A 104 -5.44 -18.80 -3.89
C ASP A 104 -5.81 -17.39 -3.42
N PRO A 105 -7.09 -17.13 -3.07
CA PRO A 105 -7.53 -15.82 -2.61
C PRO A 105 -7.03 -15.48 -1.20
N ASP A 106 -6.51 -16.46 -0.45
CA ASP A 106 -6.04 -16.29 0.91
C ASP A 106 -4.53 -16.02 0.98
N TYR A 107 -3.79 -16.32 -0.08
CA TYR A 107 -2.37 -15.99 -0.19
C TYR A 107 -2.12 -14.49 0.01
N ARG A 108 -1.07 -14.18 0.77
CA ARG A 108 -0.57 -12.83 1.00
C ARG A 108 0.95 -12.83 0.88
N HIS A 109 1.49 -11.71 0.42
CA HIS A 109 2.93 -11.50 0.42
C HIS A 109 3.50 -11.50 1.85
N PRO A 110 4.79 -11.80 2.03
CA PRO A 110 5.44 -11.68 3.33
C PRO A 110 5.21 -10.30 3.94
N ASN A 111 4.82 -10.25 5.22
CA ASN A 111 4.47 -9.03 5.96
C ASN A 111 3.15 -8.34 5.55
N HIS A 112 2.26 -9.03 4.82
CA HIS A 112 0.89 -8.55 4.54
C HIS A 112 -0.15 -9.37 5.31
N PRO A 113 -0.31 -9.16 6.64
CA PRO A 113 -1.18 -10.01 7.46
C PRO A 113 -2.66 -9.84 7.11
N ALA A 114 -3.39 -10.95 7.08
CA ALA A 114 -4.85 -10.92 6.97
C ALA A 114 -5.50 -10.35 8.24
N SER A 115 -6.68 -9.74 8.07
CA SER A 115 -7.60 -9.41 9.17
C SER A 115 -8.54 -10.59 9.41
N PRO A 116 -8.85 -10.96 10.68
CA PRO A 116 -8.39 -10.30 11.91
C PRO A 116 -7.01 -10.79 12.38
N MET A 117 -6.19 -9.88 12.90
CA MET A 117 -4.94 -10.18 13.59
C MET A 117 -5.16 -10.57 15.05
N PRO A 118 -4.31 -11.44 15.63
CA PRO A 118 -4.38 -11.80 17.05
C PRO A 118 -4.27 -10.59 17.96
N ALA A 119 -5.02 -10.57 19.06
CA ALA A 119 -4.98 -9.48 20.03
C ALA A 119 -3.63 -9.41 20.76
N PRO A 120 -2.98 -8.23 20.79
CA PRO A 120 -1.74 -8.04 21.53
C PRO A 120 -2.02 -8.01 23.04
N PRO A 121 -1.02 -8.32 23.88
CA PRO A 121 -1.16 -8.24 25.32
C PRO A 121 -1.56 -6.83 25.77
N GLY A 122 -2.60 -6.73 26.60
CA GLY A 122 -3.04 -5.45 27.18
C GLY A 122 -4.08 -4.67 26.36
N ALA A 123 -4.40 -5.09 25.14
CA ALA A 123 -5.45 -4.45 24.33
C ALA A 123 -6.89 -4.87 24.73
N ALA A 124 -7.05 -5.81 25.66
CA ALA A 124 -8.38 -6.26 26.09
C ALA A 124 -9.13 -5.14 26.82
N VAL A 125 -10.40 -4.93 26.44
CA VAL A 125 -11.32 -4.01 27.12
C VAL A 125 -11.44 -4.37 28.61
N THR A 126 -11.42 -3.36 29.48
CA THR A 126 -11.57 -3.55 30.94
C THR A 126 -12.51 -2.50 31.53
N ASP A 127 -13.12 -2.81 32.66
CA ASP A 127 -13.96 -1.87 33.42
C ASP A 127 -13.16 -0.85 34.26
N ARG A 128 -11.82 -0.89 34.20
CA ARG A 128 -10.99 0.02 35.00
C ARG A 128 -11.14 1.45 34.46
N PRO A 129 -11.45 2.42 35.33
CA PRO A 129 -11.49 3.82 34.92
C PRO A 129 -10.09 4.29 34.53
N THR A 130 -10.03 5.42 33.82
CA THR A 130 -8.78 6.12 33.51
C THR A 130 -7.97 6.39 34.79
N ASP A 131 -6.67 6.09 34.75
CA ASP A 131 -5.79 6.34 35.89
C ASP A 131 -5.82 7.83 36.31
N PRO A 132 -6.14 8.14 37.59
CA PRO A 132 -6.29 9.52 38.04
C PRO A 132 -4.97 10.32 38.04
N GLU A 133 -3.81 9.67 38.22
CA GLU A 133 -2.50 10.34 38.15
C GLU A 133 -2.14 10.68 36.70
N VAL A 134 -2.42 9.78 35.77
CA VAL A 134 -2.24 10.03 34.32
C VAL A 134 -3.18 11.13 33.86
N LEU A 135 -4.45 11.11 34.29
CA LEU A 135 -5.42 12.17 34.00
C LEU A 135 -4.96 13.54 34.52
N ALA A 136 -4.47 13.62 35.75
CA ALA A 136 -3.95 14.85 36.31
C ALA A 136 -2.74 15.37 35.50
N THR A 137 -1.86 14.46 35.08
CA THR A 137 -0.68 14.78 34.26
C THR A 137 -1.09 15.36 32.91
N ILE A 138 -1.98 14.68 32.17
CA ILE A 138 -2.43 15.14 30.85
C ILE A 138 -3.17 16.49 30.95
N ARG A 139 -4.03 16.67 31.95
CA ARG A 139 -4.70 17.96 32.19
C ARG A 139 -3.71 19.10 32.42
N ALA A 140 -2.64 18.85 33.18
CA ALA A 140 -1.60 19.84 33.40
C ALA A 140 -0.85 20.18 32.09
N LEU A 141 -0.52 19.19 31.27
CA LEU A 141 0.17 19.39 30.00
C LEU A 141 -0.69 20.15 28.98
N VAL A 142 -1.98 19.81 28.86
CA VAL A 142 -2.92 20.52 27.98
C VAL A 142 -3.12 21.97 28.44
N ALA A 143 -3.25 22.20 29.75
CA ALA A 143 -3.34 23.56 30.30
C ALA A 143 -2.07 24.38 30.02
N GLU A 144 -0.90 23.77 30.15
CA GLU A 144 0.36 24.42 29.82
C GLU A 144 0.45 24.75 28.31
N PHE A 145 0.01 23.82 27.46
CA PHE A 145 -0.02 24.03 26.02
C PHE A 145 -0.91 25.22 25.67
N ALA A 146 -2.12 25.30 26.24
CA ALA A 146 -3.03 26.42 26.04
C ALA A 146 -2.37 27.75 26.43
N LEU A 147 -1.73 27.83 27.59
CA LEU A 147 -1.02 29.02 28.05
C LEU A 147 0.16 29.39 27.14
N GLY A 148 0.92 28.42 26.66
CA GLY A 148 2.01 28.62 25.71
C GLY A 148 1.50 29.14 24.36
N TYR A 149 0.43 28.53 23.84
CA TYR A 149 -0.19 28.91 22.59
C TYR A 149 -0.79 30.32 22.66
N THR A 150 -1.51 30.67 23.73
CA THR A 150 -2.04 32.03 23.95
C THR A 150 -0.93 33.06 23.99
N ARG A 151 0.18 32.78 24.67
CA ARG A 151 1.33 33.70 24.71
C ARG A 151 1.94 33.93 23.32
N LYS A 152 2.04 32.90 22.49
CA LYS A 152 2.65 32.99 21.15
C LYS A 152 1.73 33.60 20.10
N THR A 153 0.43 33.30 20.14
CA THR A 153 -0.51 33.65 19.06
C THR A 153 -1.50 34.75 19.44
N GLY A 154 -1.66 35.03 20.74
CA GLY A 154 -2.70 35.92 21.26
C GLY A 154 -4.11 35.29 21.31
N ARG A 155 -4.29 34.08 20.77
CA ARG A 155 -5.57 33.33 20.80
C ARG A 155 -5.48 32.22 21.85
N THR A 156 -6.49 32.12 22.70
CA THR A 156 -6.63 30.96 23.59
C THR A 156 -7.36 29.85 22.84
N PRO A 157 -6.78 28.65 22.71
CA PRO A 157 -7.48 27.53 22.11
C PRO A 157 -8.63 27.10 23.02
N ASP A 158 -9.77 26.80 22.42
CA ASP A 158 -10.86 26.07 23.08
C ASP A 158 -10.67 24.60 22.71
N PHE A 159 -10.79 23.70 23.67
CA PHE A 159 -10.63 22.26 23.46
C PHE A 159 -11.90 21.48 23.79
N GLY A 160 -12.99 22.18 24.10
CA GLY A 160 -14.24 21.56 24.53
C GLY A 160 -14.15 20.89 25.90
N ALA A 161 -15.23 20.19 26.27
CA ALA A 161 -15.31 19.45 27.51
C ALA A 161 -15.05 17.96 27.24
N GLY A 162 -13.96 17.42 27.78
CA GLY A 162 -13.62 16.01 27.60
C GLY A 162 -14.74 15.03 28.00
N HIS A 163 -14.69 13.86 27.38
CA HIS A 163 -15.67 12.78 27.52
C HIS A 163 -15.73 12.21 28.95
N SER A 164 -16.82 11.51 29.26
CA SER A 164 -17.03 10.73 30.49
C SER A 164 -16.32 9.36 30.45
N GLU A 165 -16.21 8.67 31.59
CA GLU A 165 -15.68 7.28 31.60
C GLU A 165 -16.62 6.35 30.83
N GLU A 166 -17.92 6.62 30.87
CA GLU A 166 -18.96 5.83 30.21
C GLU A 166 -18.83 5.94 28.68
N GLU A 167 -18.61 7.14 28.15
CA GLU A 167 -18.42 7.37 26.71
C GLU A 167 -17.12 6.71 26.21
N ILE A 168 -16.01 6.87 26.92
CA ILE A 168 -14.75 6.20 26.55
C ILE A 168 -14.90 4.67 26.59
N ARG A 169 -15.53 4.11 27.63
CA ARG A 169 -15.78 2.67 27.70
C ARG A 169 -16.70 2.17 26.59
N ALA A 170 -17.71 2.97 26.20
CA ALA A 170 -18.58 2.61 25.09
C ALA A 170 -17.82 2.58 23.76
N ALA A 171 -16.93 3.54 23.51
CA ALA A 171 -16.06 3.57 22.34
C ALA A 171 -15.11 2.36 22.29
N GLU A 172 -14.45 2.04 23.40
CA GLU A 172 -13.58 0.86 23.53
C GLU A 172 -14.34 -0.45 23.32
N ALA A 173 -15.53 -0.57 23.90
CA ALA A 173 -16.38 -1.75 23.71
C ALA A 173 -16.84 -1.90 22.25
N ALA A 174 -17.11 -0.78 21.56
CA ALA A 174 -17.48 -0.79 20.14
C ALA A 174 -16.31 -1.24 19.24
N MET A 175 -15.09 -0.75 19.51
CA MET A 175 -13.89 -1.13 18.76
C MET A 175 -13.33 -2.52 19.18
N GLY A 176 -13.73 -3.04 20.34
CA GLY A 176 -13.22 -4.30 20.87
C GLY A 176 -11.78 -4.22 21.40
N LEU A 177 -11.30 -3.01 21.68
CA LEU A 177 -9.96 -2.74 22.17
C LEU A 177 -9.97 -1.70 23.29
N ARG A 178 -8.93 -1.72 24.13
CA ARG A 178 -8.71 -0.69 25.14
C ARG A 178 -7.72 0.35 24.64
N LEU A 179 -8.07 1.63 24.79
CA LEU A 179 -7.16 2.73 24.49
C LEU A 179 -6.07 2.81 25.59
N PRO A 180 -4.86 3.29 25.27
CA PRO A 180 -3.82 3.54 26.27
C PRO A 180 -4.27 4.56 27.32
N GLU A 181 -3.73 4.45 28.55
CA GLU A 181 -4.13 5.31 29.67
C GLU A 181 -4.02 6.81 29.37
N ASP A 182 -2.95 7.22 28.70
CA ASP A 182 -2.70 8.62 28.40
C ASP A 182 -3.55 9.15 27.24
N LEU A 183 -3.91 8.31 26.27
CA LEU A 183 -4.93 8.65 25.26
C LEU A 183 -6.32 8.74 25.88
N ARG A 184 -6.70 7.83 26.79
CA ARG A 184 -7.94 7.95 27.56
C ARG A 184 -7.97 9.27 28.33
N ALA A 185 -6.89 9.58 29.05
CA ALA A 185 -6.75 10.82 29.80
C ALA A 185 -6.82 12.07 28.90
N LEU A 186 -6.32 11.99 27.66
CA LEU A 186 -6.48 13.05 26.67
C LEU A 186 -7.95 13.24 26.29
N TYR A 187 -8.67 12.18 25.92
CA TYR A 187 -10.12 12.26 25.63
C TYR A 187 -10.98 12.63 26.84
N ARG A 188 -10.53 12.35 28.07
CA ARG A 188 -11.14 12.85 29.33
C ARG A 188 -10.91 14.35 29.56
N THR A 189 -10.06 14.97 28.76
CA THR A 189 -9.63 16.37 28.90
C THR A 189 -10.12 17.24 27.76
N VAL A 190 -10.09 16.74 26.52
CA VAL A 190 -10.46 17.48 25.31
C VAL A 190 -11.51 16.72 24.50
N SER A 191 -12.34 17.43 23.74
CA SER A 191 -13.38 16.86 22.88
C SER A 191 -13.55 17.58 21.54
N ASP A 192 -12.78 18.63 21.28
CA ASP A 192 -12.90 19.46 20.06
C ASP A 192 -12.25 18.79 18.85
N ASP A 193 -12.92 18.86 17.70
CA ASP A 193 -12.48 18.34 16.39
C ASP A 193 -11.77 19.42 15.55
N GLU A 194 -11.78 20.69 15.98
CA GLU A 194 -10.96 21.76 15.42
C GLU A 194 -9.59 21.91 16.11
N GLU A 195 -9.30 21.07 17.12
CA GLU A 195 -8.02 21.03 17.81
C GLU A 195 -6.90 20.77 16.81
N TYR A 196 -5.87 21.61 16.77
CA TYR A 196 -4.71 21.38 15.91
C TYR A 196 -3.40 21.53 16.68
N GLY A 197 -2.68 20.42 16.81
CA GLY A 197 -1.28 20.40 17.17
C GLY A 197 -0.92 19.95 18.57
N LEU A 198 -1.85 19.41 19.39
CA LEU A 198 -1.51 18.71 20.64
C LEU A 198 -0.61 17.49 20.38
N LEU A 199 -0.88 16.73 19.32
CA LEU A 199 -0.06 15.59 18.88
C LEU A 199 0.95 15.94 17.77
N GLY A 200 1.14 17.23 17.47
CA GLY A 200 2.10 17.70 16.47
C GLY A 200 1.49 18.11 15.14
N ALA A 201 1.53 17.24 14.12
CA ALA A 201 1.12 17.54 12.75
C ALA A 201 -0.20 16.84 12.39
N GLY A 202 -1.29 17.35 12.95
CA GLY A 202 -2.64 16.85 12.70
C GLY A 202 -3.60 17.34 13.77
N ALA A 203 -4.89 17.36 13.41
CA ALA A 203 -5.98 17.52 14.35
C ALA A 203 -6.25 16.20 15.08
N LEU A 204 -6.49 16.25 16.38
CA LEU A 204 -7.01 15.10 17.12
C LEU A 204 -8.44 14.80 16.62
N LEU A 205 -8.67 13.57 16.19
CA LEU A 205 -10.01 13.11 15.82
C LEU A 205 -10.88 13.04 17.07
N SER A 206 -12.15 13.45 16.95
CA SER A 206 -13.15 13.20 17.99
C SER A 206 -13.27 11.70 18.26
N LEU A 207 -13.68 11.33 19.48
CA LEU A 207 -13.80 9.93 19.88
C LEU A 207 -14.76 9.15 18.96
N ASP A 208 -15.86 9.78 18.53
CA ASP A 208 -16.81 9.19 17.60
C ASP A 208 -16.18 8.94 16.21
N SER A 209 -15.36 9.87 15.72
CA SER A 209 -14.63 9.69 14.46
C SER A 209 -13.60 8.58 14.57
N VAL A 210 -12.88 8.46 15.70
CA VAL A 210 -11.95 7.32 15.92
C VAL A 210 -12.69 5.99 15.83
N VAL A 211 -13.86 5.87 16.48
CA VAL A 211 -14.67 4.66 16.41
C VAL A 211 -15.16 4.40 14.98
N ALA A 212 -15.66 5.43 14.30
CA ALA A 212 -16.17 5.33 12.94
C ALA A 212 -15.10 4.89 11.95
N GLU A 213 -13.91 5.51 11.98
CA GLU A 213 -12.78 5.18 11.10
C GLU A 213 -12.23 3.79 11.41
N TYR A 214 -12.08 3.43 12.68
CA TYR A 214 -11.59 2.09 13.07
C TYR A 214 -12.52 0.97 12.58
N LEU A 215 -13.83 1.21 12.58
CA LEU A 215 -14.85 0.27 12.11
C LEU A 215 -15.15 0.40 10.61
N SER A 216 -14.51 1.35 9.92
CA SER A 216 -14.67 1.57 8.48
C SER A 216 -13.92 0.48 7.70
N GLY A 217 -14.63 -0.61 7.38
CA GLY A 217 -14.07 -1.71 6.60
C GLY A 217 -13.41 -2.79 7.45
N LYS A 218 -12.18 -3.21 7.11
CA LYS A 218 -11.42 -4.18 7.92
C LYS A 218 -10.69 -3.40 9.02
N PRO A 219 -10.82 -3.79 10.30
CA PRO A 219 -10.22 -3.03 11.41
C PRO A 219 -8.74 -2.70 11.23
N GLY A 220 -8.37 -1.55 11.80
CA GLY A 220 -7.03 -1.01 11.83
C GLY A 220 -6.50 -0.48 10.49
N THR A 221 -5.33 0.12 10.58
CA THR A 221 -4.72 0.91 9.51
C THR A 221 -3.97 0.05 8.47
N GLY A 222 -4.02 0.45 7.20
CA GLY A 222 -3.17 -0.08 6.12
C GLY A 222 -2.35 1.01 5.39
N LEU A 223 -1.15 0.67 4.93
CA LEU A 223 -0.19 1.58 4.28
C LEU A 223 -0.31 1.63 2.75
N GLY A 224 -1.17 0.80 2.17
CA GLY A 224 -1.34 0.66 0.73
C GLY A 224 -2.26 -0.50 0.38
N SER A 225 -2.39 -0.80 -0.92
CA SER A 225 -3.15 -1.99 -1.31
C SER A 225 -2.36 -3.25 -1.01
N ASP A 226 -2.97 -4.20 -0.30
CA ASP A 226 -2.51 -5.59 -0.24
C ASP A 226 -2.78 -6.34 -1.57
N ASP A 227 -2.73 -5.64 -2.71
CA ASP A 227 -2.84 -6.24 -4.03
C ASP A 227 -1.61 -7.11 -4.28
N LEU A 228 -1.83 -8.36 -4.66
CA LEU A 228 -0.76 -9.30 -5.03
C LEU A 228 0.10 -8.78 -6.18
N PHE A 229 -0.42 -7.87 -6.99
CA PHE A 229 0.25 -7.28 -8.15
C PHE A 229 0.68 -5.81 -7.92
N ALA A 230 0.80 -5.39 -6.66
CA ALA A 230 1.34 -4.07 -6.34
C ALA A 230 2.77 -3.92 -6.87
N VAL A 231 3.11 -2.73 -7.38
CA VAL A 231 4.42 -2.45 -8.02
C VAL A 231 5.58 -2.51 -7.01
N PHE A 232 5.30 -2.20 -5.73
CA PHE A 232 6.28 -2.18 -4.65
C PHE A 232 5.72 -2.89 -3.41
N PRO A 233 5.68 -4.24 -3.40
CA PRO A 233 5.01 -5.00 -2.35
C PRO A 233 5.92 -5.26 -1.14
N VAL A 234 7.10 -4.63 -1.05
CA VAL A 234 8.01 -4.80 0.09
C VAL A 234 7.64 -3.82 1.19
N VAL A 235 7.37 -4.34 2.38
CA VAL A 235 7.20 -3.52 3.58
C VAL A 235 8.57 -3.22 4.18
N TYR A 236 8.92 -1.93 4.30
CA TYR A 236 10.19 -1.48 4.88
C TYR A 236 10.13 -1.34 6.41
N GLU A 237 11.28 -1.49 7.06
CA GLU A 237 11.44 -1.32 8.51
C GLU A 237 11.31 0.16 8.88
N ALA A 238 10.52 0.47 9.91
CA ALA A 238 10.43 1.82 10.46
C ALA A 238 11.71 2.21 11.22
N TYR A 239 12.01 3.50 11.27
CA TYR A 239 13.08 4.04 12.11
C TYR A 239 12.48 4.71 13.37
N PRO A 240 13.03 4.45 14.58
CA PRO A 240 14.12 3.51 14.87
C PRO A 240 13.75 2.03 14.65
N PRO A 241 14.70 1.17 14.23
CA PRO A 241 14.43 -0.24 13.95
C PRO A 241 13.83 -0.99 15.14
N GLY A 242 12.89 -1.90 14.88
CA GLY A 242 12.25 -2.75 15.88
C GLY A 242 11.20 -2.05 16.75
N ARG A 243 10.97 -0.74 16.60
CA ARG A 243 9.91 -0.02 17.33
C ARG A 243 8.53 -0.35 16.79
N VAL A 244 8.36 -0.32 15.48
CA VAL A 244 7.08 -0.62 14.82
C VAL A 244 7.20 -1.96 14.11
N ARG A 245 6.15 -2.78 14.18
CA ARG A 245 6.11 -4.06 13.47
C ARG A 245 6.15 -3.80 11.95
N ARG A 246 7.05 -4.49 11.25
CA ARG A 246 7.16 -4.41 9.78
C ARG A 246 6.02 -5.19 9.12
N VAL A 247 4.85 -4.54 8.98
CA VAL A 247 3.64 -5.07 8.34
C VAL A 247 2.96 -4.02 7.47
N SER A 248 2.30 -4.44 6.39
CA SER A 248 1.56 -3.53 5.49
C SER A 248 0.32 -2.93 6.13
N ARG A 249 -0.20 -3.61 7.16
CA ARG A 249 -1.36 -3.22 7.96
C ARG A 249 -1.31 -3.81 9.35
N ASN A 250 -2.04 -3.22 10.29
CA ASN A 250 -2.23 -3.78 11.62
C ASN A 250 -3.64 -3.47 12.17
N ASP A 251 -4.41 -4.49 12.56
CA ASP A 251 -5.73 -4.31 13.21
C ASP A 251 -5.63 -3.50 14.53
N TRP A 252 -4.43 -3.37 15.10
CA TRP A 252 -4.16 -2.75 16.39
C TRP A 252 -3.49 -1.38 16.30
N TRP A 253 -3.45 -0.80 15.09
CA TRP A 253 -3.15 0.62 14.89
C TRP A 253 -4.47 1.39 14.89
N VAL A 254 -4.63 2.32 15.84
CA VAL A 254 -5.84 3.11 16.01
C VAL A 254 -5.56 4.54 15.58
N GLU A 255 -6.18 4.98 14.49
CA GLU A 255 -6.07 6.37 14.04
C GLU A 255 -6.74 7.31 15.02
N VAL A 256 -5.97 8.31 15.45
CA VAL A 256 -6.40 9.31 16.43
C VAL A 256 -6.23 10.72 15.92
N GLY A 257 -5.59 10.91 14.76
CA GLY A 257 -5.41 12.25 14.21
C GLY A 257 -5.18 12.26 12.71
N THR A 258 -5.43 13.40 12.08
CA THR A 258 -5.21 13.61 10.65
C THR A 258 -4.85 15.06 10.35
N ASP A 259 -4.07 15.30 9.30
CA ASP A 259 -3.83 16.66 8.79
C ASP A 259 -4.89 17.13 7.79
N TRP A 260 -5.94 16.31 7.54
CA TRP A 260 -6.96 16.51 6.51
C TRP A 260 -6.41 16.58 5.07
N GLY A 261 -5.11 16.34 4.90
CA GLY A 261 -4.39 16.21 3.64
C GLY A 261 -4.14 14.75 3.26
N GLY A 262 -4.65 13.80 4.03
CA GLY A 262 -4.44 12.37 3.80
C GLY A 262 -3.22 11.81 4.52
N ASN A 263 -2.65 12.53 5.48
CA ASN A 263 -1.74 11.97 6.47
C ASN A 263 -2.48 11.75 7.79
N TYR A 264 -2.05 10.73 8.50
CA TYR A 264 -2.72 10.21 9.68
C TYR A 264 -1.72 9.93 10.78
N CYS A 265 -2.20 10.08 12.00
CA CYS A 265 -1.52 9.77 13.24
C CYS A 265 -2.28 8.63 13.89
N ALA A 266 -1.58 7.54 14.21
CA ALA A 266 -2.15 6.38 14.87
C ALA A 266 -1.40 6.05 16.16
N VAL A 267 -2.12 5.45 17.08
CA VAL A 267 -1.58 4.84 18.30
C VAL A 267 -1.42 3.34 18.04
N ASP A 268 -0.21 2.84 18.28
CA ASP A 268 0.19 1.46 17.99
C ASP A 268 0.08 0.59 19.25
N LEU A 269 -0.90 -0.33 19.25
CA LEU A 269 -1.13 -1.28 20.35
C LEU A 269 -0.46 -2.65 20.13
N ASP A 270 0.11 -2.90 18.94
CA ASP A 270 0.86 -4.12 18.60
C ASP A 270 2.26 -3.75 18.06
N PRO A 271 3.11 -3.15 18.92
CA PRO A 271 4.41 -2.64 18.52
C PRO A 271 5.40 -3.75 18.15
N GLY A 272 6.51 -3.34 17.55
CA GLY A 272 7.66 -4.23 17.35
C GLY A 272 8.36 -4.60 18.66
N PRO A 273 9.34 -5.52 18.64
CA PRO A 273 10.00 -6.04 19.85
C PRO A 273 10.70 -5.00 20.73
N GLN A 274 11.03 -3.83 20.19
CA GLN A 274 11.66 -2.72 20.92
C GLN A 274 10.71 -1.53 21.12
N GLY A 275 9.46 -1.65 20.67
CA GLY A 275 8.44 -0.63 20.81
C GLY A 275 7.64 -0.75 22.09
N THR A 276 6.76 0.22 22.28
CA THR A 276 5.90 0.34 23.46
C THR A 276 4.46 0.42 23.01
N SER A 277 3.58 -0.37 23.62
CA SER A 277 2.14 -0.28 23.33
C SER A 277 1.65 1.11 23.72
N GLY A 278 0.97 1.79 22.81
CA GLY A 278 0.57 3.19 22.96
C GLY A 278 1.52 4.21 22.33
N GLN A 279 2.61 3.76 21.69
CA GLN A 279 3.48 4.65 20.92
C GLN A 279 2.72 5.27 19.75
N ILE A 280 3.17 6.44 19.32
CA ILE A 280 2.57 7.18 18.21
C ILE A 280 3.34 6.92 16.93
N ILE A 281 2.59 6.57 15.88
CA ILE A 281 3.09 6.44 14.52
C ILE A 281 2.35 7.39 13.57
N GLN A 282 2.98 7.72 12.45
CA GLN A 282 2.42 8.51 11.36
C GLN A 282 2.56 7.78 10.03
N TYR A 283 1.59 7.98 9.16
CA TYR A 283 1.58 7.39 7.83
C TYR A 283 0.62 8.17 6.94
N GLY A 284 0.50 7.78 5.66
CA GLY A 284 -0.50 8.33 4.74
C GLY A 284 0.10 8.80 3.44
N ARG A 285 -0.58 9.74 2.77
CA ARG A 285 -0.30 10.19 1.40
C ARG A 285 1.15 10.58 1.16
N ASP A 286 1.77 11.25 2.13
CA ASP A 286 3.13 11.79 1.99
C ASP A 286 4.21 10.84 2.55
N PHE A 287 3.81 9.63 2.95
CA PHE A 287 4.70 8.57 3.43
C PHE A 287 4.90 7.52 2.34
N TYR A 288 5.92 7.73 1.50
CA TYR A 288 6.30 6.81 0.41
C TYR A 288 7.08 5.58 0.88
N GLY A 289 7.43 5.52 2.17
CA GLY A 289 8.28 4.49 2.78
C GLY A 289 7.64 3.84 3.99
N PRO A 290 8.42 3.43 5.01
CA PRO A 290 7.85 2.85 6.22
C PRO A 290 7.04 3.88 7.02
N VAL A 291 6.18 3.38 7.91
CA VAL A 291 5.50 4.21 8.94
C VAL A 291 6.48 5.00 9.78
N GLY A 292 6.15 6.27 10.03
CA GLY A 292 6.87 7.19 10.91
C GLY A 292 6.68 6.84 12.36
N TYR A 293 7.76 6.54 13.08
CA TYR A 293 7.70 6.59 14.53
C TYR A 293 7.78 8.06 14.97
N THR A 294 6.86 8.50 15.84
CA THR A 294 6.80 9.88 16.32
C THR A 294 7.19 9.99 17.79
N ALA A 295 6.52 9.24 18.67
CA ALA A 295 6.69 9.36 20.11
C ALA A 295 6.43 8.02 20.80
N GLU A 296 6.96 7.84 22.01
CA GLU A 296 6.78 6.59 22.77
C GLU A 296 5.40 6.47 23.44
N SER A 297 4.67 7.58 23.53
CA SER A 297 3.35 7.69 24.16
C SER A 297 2.69 9.04 23.82
N VAL A 298 1.41 9.21 24.13
CA VAL A 298 0.70 10.51 24.05
C VAL A 298 1.32 11.53 24.99
N THR A 299 1.70 11.08 26.19
CA THR A 299 2.37 11.93 27.18
C THR A 299 3.70 12.47 26.65
N ALA A 300 4.51 11.62 26.02
CA ALA A 300 5.77 12.04 25.42
C ALA A 300 5.57 13.01 24.26
N ALA A 301 4.57 12.77 23.40
CA ALA A 301 4.25 13.69 22.30
C ALA A 301 3.85 15.09 22.77
N LEU A 302 3.05 15.18 23.85
CA LEU A 302 2.70 16.46 24.47
C LEU A 302 3.92 17.18 25.04
N HIS A 303 4.83 16.45 25.68
CA HIS A 303 6.10 17.02 26.16
C HIS A 303 6.97 17.57 25.03
N ASP A 304 7.14 16.81 23.96
CA ASP A 304 7.88 17.26 22.76
C ASP A 304 7.24 18.52 22.18
N ARG A 305 5.90 18.56 22.16
CA ARG A 305 5.17 19.72 21.66
C ARG A 305 5.34 20.96 22.53
N LEU A 306 5.29 20.80 23.85
CA LEU A 306 5.57 21.87 24.80
C LEU A 306 7.01 22.38 24.66
N ALA A 307 7.98 21.50 24.43
CA ALA A 307 9.36 21.92 24.18
C ALA A 307 9.46 22.82 22.94
N VAL A 308 8.77 22.49 21.85
CA VAL A 308 8.69 23.33 20.64
C VAL A 308 7.96 24.65 20.92
N LEU A 309 6.91 24.65 21.74
CA LEU A 309 6.22 25.88 22.13
C LEU A 309 7.06 26.77 23.04
N ARG A 310 7.97 26.22 23.84
CA ARG A 310 8.86 26.97 24.74
C ARG A 310 10.06 27.57 24.01
N ASP A 311 10.49 26.99 22.89
CA ASP A 311 11.62 27.48 22.08
C ASP A 311 11.17 28.52 21.03
N ASP A 312 11.97 29.57 20.81
CA ASP A 312 11.78 30.56 19.72
C ASP A 312 12.48 30.12 18.42
N GLY A 313 13.21 29.00 18.47
CA GLY A 313 13.90 28.39 17.35
C GLY A 313 13.00 27.58 16.39
N THR A 314 13.57 27.24 15.23
CA THR A 314 12.94 26.37 14.24
C THR A 314 12.52 25.04 14.87
N PRO A 315 11.26 24.58 14.67
CA PRO A 315 10.80 23.32 15.22
C PRO A 315 11.77 22.20 14.87
N ARG A 316 12.23 21.46 15.88
CA ARG A 316 12.87 20.16 15.63
C ARG A 316 11.75 19.26 15.13
N ARG A 317 11.61 19.09 13.81
CA ARG A 317 10.77 18.04 13.23
C ARG A 317 11.31 16.71 13.75
N ALA A 318 10.75 16.21 14.84
CA ALA A 318 11.08 14.91 15.41
C ALA A 318 10.38 13.83 14.58
N SER A 319 10.83 13.66 13.34
CA SER A 319 10.57 12.51 12.45
C SER A 319 10.92 12.89 10.99
N ILE A 320 12.16 13.31 10.73
CA ILE A 320 12.70 13.03 9.40
C ILE A 320 13.00 11.54 9.45
N HIS A 321 12.13 10.73 8.85
CA HIS A 321 12.50 9.38 8.48
C HIS A 321 13.86 9.44 7.79
N PRO A 322 14.88 8.70 8.26
CA PRO A 322 16.13 8.65 7.54
C PRO A 322 15.83 8.22 6.10
N GLN A 323 16.66 8.69 5.18
CA GLN A 323 16.51 8.36 3.78
C GLN A 323 16.53 6.83 3.63
N TYR A 324 15.37 6.22 3.38
CA TYR A 324 15.22 4.76 3.25
C TYR A 324 15.41 4.30 1.79
N SER A 325 15.33 5.23 0.83
CA SER A 325 15.41 4.98 -0.60
C SER A 325 16.46 5.86 -1.26
N HIS A 326 17.19 5.28 -2.21
CA HIS A 326 18.17 6.00 -3.02
C HIS A 326 17.99 5.66 -4.49
N SER A 327 18.07 6.69 -5.35
CA SER A 327 17.98 6.53 -6.81
C SER A 327 19.15 7.24 -7.45
N GLU A 328 19.91 6.50 -8.25
CA GLU A 328 21.13 7.00 -8.89
C GLU A 328 21.16 6.66 -10.38
N GLN A 329 21.68 7.58 -11.19
CA GLN A 329 22.02 7.30 -12.59
C GLN A 329 23.45 6.77 -12.69
N VAL A 330 23.64 5.47 -12.92
CA VAL A 330 24.94 4.81 -12.75
C VAL A 330 25.94 5.18 -13.85
N GLY A 331 25.51 5.18 -15.12
CA GLY A 331 26.41 5.29 -16.27
C GLY A 331 27.41 4.13 -16.32
N GLU A 332 28.67 4.42 -16.60
CA GLU A 332 29.77 3.43 -16.67
C GLU A 332 30.47 3.21 -15.31
N ARG A 333 29.94 3.76 -14.21
CA ARG A 333 30.53 3.61 -12.87
C ARG A 333 30.30 2.22 -12.32
N ARG A 334 31.18 1.79 -11.41
CA ARG A 334 30.97 0.57 -10.63
C ARG A 334 29.87 0.78 -9.60
N VAL A 335 29.11 -0.29 -9.33
CA VAL A 335 28.06 -0.28 -8.31
C VAL A 335 28.66 -0.03 -6.92
N ALA A 336 29.85 -0.57 -6.65
CA ALA A 336 30.56 -0.35 -5.39
C ALA A 336 30.82 1.14 -5.08
N ASP A 337 31.10 1.93 -6.11
CA ASP A 337 31.36 3.37 -5.97
C ASP A 337 30.06 4.15 -5.76
N VAL A 338 28.97 3.73 -6.41
CA VAL A 338 27.63 4.31 -6.27
C VAL A 338 27.06 4.08 -4.87
N VAL A 339 27.24 2.87 -4.32
CA VAL A 339 26.62 2.47 -3.05
C VAL A 339 27.48 2.78 -1.81
N ALA A 340 28.65 3.38 -2.02
CA ALA A 340 29.59 3.67 -0.94
C ALA A 340 28.97 4.63 0.09
N GLY A 341 28.84 4.16 1.34
CA GLY A 341 28.32 4.96 2.46
C GLY A 341 26.80 5.09 2.51
N LEU A 342 26.06 4.44 1.60
CA LEU A 342 24.61 4.40 1.69
C LEU A 342 24.15 3.44 2.78
N ASP A 343 23.07 3.82 3.46
CA ASP A 343 22.33 2.97 4.39
C ASP A 343 20.83 3.08 4.07
N VAL A 344 20.38 2.23 3.13
CA VAL A 344 19.03 2.30 2.55
C VAL A 344 18.40 0.92 2.49
N GLN A 345 17.07 0.90 2.46
CA GLN A 345 16.26 -0.31 2.28
C GLN A 345 15.82 -0.51 0.82
N GLU A 346 15.84 0.56 0.03
CA GLU A 346 15.46 0.56 -1.39
C GLU A 346 16.52 1.26 -2.24
N LEU A 347 16.85 0.65 -3.38
CA LEU A 347 17.83 1.18 -4.31
C LEU A 347 17.36 1.10 -5.76
N TYR A 348 17.41 2.23 -6.46
CA TYR A 348 17.23 2.33 -7.91
C TYR A 348 18.55 2.61 -8.60
N LEU A 349 18.94 1.74 -9.52
CA LEU A 349 20.11 1.88 -10.38
C LEU A 349 19.64 2.11 -11.81
N ASN A 350 19.76 3.36 -12.29
CA ASN A 350 19.23 3.77 -13.58
C ASN A 350 20.35 3.95 -14.61
N ASP A 351 20.08 3.59 -15.86
CA ASP A 351 20.96 3.89 -17.01
C ASP A 351 22.41 3.41 -16.81
N GLY A 352 22.55 2.15 -16.38
CA GLY A 352 23.84 1.53 -16.12
C GLY A 352 24.45 0.83 -17.34
N GLY A 353 25.77 0.83 -17.46
CA GLY A 353 26.51 0.00 -18.41
C GLY A 353 26.43 -1.48 -18.02
N ARG A 354 27.53 -2.01 -17.48
CA ARG A 354 27.61 -3.39 -16.97
C ARG A 354 27.57 -3.39 -15.43
N LEU A 355 26.57 -4.02 -14.85
CA LEU A 355 26.37 -4.06 -13.40
C LEU A 355 26.62 -5.46 -12.84
N ASN A 356 27.40 -5.55 -11.76
CA ASN A 356 27.56 -6.77 -10.99
C ASN A 356 26.94 -6.56 -9.60
N LEU A 357 25.88 -7.30 -9.30
CA LEU A 357 25.13 -7.12 -8.05
C LEU A 357 25.86 -7.62 -6.80
N ALA A 358 26.99 -8.31 -6.95
CA ALA A 358 27.82 -8.72 -5.81
C ALA A 358 28.37 -7.51 -5.05
N GLU A 359 28.46 -6.37 -5.73
CA GLU A 359 28.94 -5.10 -5.19
C GLU A 359 27.93 -4.43 -4.24
N LEU A 360 26.71 -4.95 -4.11
CA LEU A 360 25.72 -4.51 -3.11
C LEU A 360 26.05 -4.98 -1.69
N ALA A 361 27.11 -5.75 -1.51
CA ALA A 361 27.50 -6.33 -0.21
C ALA A 361 27.57 -5.33 0.96
N PRO A 362 27.91 -4.04 0.81
CA PRO A 362 27.89 -3.10 1.94
C PRO A 362 26.50 -2.80 2.51
N LEU A 363 25.42 -2.94 1.73
CA LEU A 363 24.09 -2.45 2.07
C LEU A 363 23.31 -3.45 2.94
N ARG A 364 23.61 -3.53 4.24
CA ARG A 364 23.07 -4.57 5.15
C ARG A 364 21.56 -4.52 5.38
N HIS A 365 20.93 -3.39 5.13
CA HIS A 365 19.49 -3.18 5.33
C HIS A 365 18.68 -3.21 4.03
N LEU A 366 19.33 -3.41 2.88
CA LEU A 366 18.69 -3.40 1.57
C LEU A 366 17.70 -4.55 1.40
N ARG A 367 16.47 -4.20 1.01
CA ARG A 367 15.35 -5.13 0.78
C ARG A 367 14.90 -5.14 -0.67
N SER A 368 14.91 -4.00 -1.34
CA SER A 368 14.43 -3.86 -2.72
C SER A 368 15.49 -3.25 -3.61
N VAL A 369 15.70 -3.84 -4.79
CA VAL A 369 16.60 -3.32 -5.82
C VAL A 369 15.89 -3.28 -7.15
N SER A 370 15.89 -2.11 -7.78
CA SER A 370 15.36 -1.91 -9.13
C SER A 370 16.47 -1.41 -10.06
N ILE A 371 16.74 -2.19 -11.10
CA ILE A 371 17.68 -1.83 -12.17
C ILE A 371 16.87 -1.43 -13.38
N ASN A 372 17.05 -0.21 -13.85
CA ASN A 372 16.30 0.35 -14.97
C ASN A 372 17.25 0.67 -16.12
N ARG A 373 16.96 0.12 -17.31
CA ARG A 373 17.70 0.40 -18.55
C ARG A 373 19.21 0.14 -18.44
N ALA A 374 19.61 -1.04 -17.98
CA ALA A 374 21.01 -1.44 -18.01
C ALA A 374 21.43 -2.05 -19.36
N THR A 375 22.73 -2.05 -19.66
CA THR A 375 23.27 -2.80 -20.82
C THR A 375 23.39 -4.29 -20.48
N ALA A 376 24.08 -4.64 -19.39
CA ALA A 376 24.16 -6.01 -18.93
C ALA A 376 24.18 -6.10 -17.40
N VAL A 377 23.55 -7.14 -16.85
CA VAL A 377 23.49 -7.39 -15.41
C VAL A 377 23.94 -8.82 -15.10
N THR A 378 24.93 -8.97 -14.21
CA THR A 378 25.23 -10.23 -13.54
C THR A 378 24.49 -10.27 -12.20
N ALA A 379 23.48 -11.13 -12.11
CA ALA A 379 22.55 -11.22 -10.97
C ALA A 379 23.13 -11.97 -9.76
N SER A 380 24.38 -11.69 -9.41
CA SER A 380 25.06 -12.31 -8.26
C SER A 380 24.74 -11.54 -6.97
N LEU A 381 23.67 -11.88 -6.27
CA LEU A 381 23.34 -11.20 -5.00
C LEU A 381 24.18 -11.71 -3.81
N PRO A 382 24.68 -10.83 -2.93
CA PRO A 382 25.38 -11.24 -1.72
C PRO A 382 24.42 -11.87 -0.70
N SER A 383 24.66 -13.11 -0.28
CA SER A 383 23.76 -13.87 0.63
C SER A 383 23.56 -13.25 2.02
N GLY A 384 24.47 -12.35 2.43
CA GLY A 384 24.37 -11.60 3.69
C GLY A 384 23.56 -10.30 3.61
N VAL A 385 22.94 -10.00 2.47
CA VAL A 385 22.04 -8.85 2.30
C VAL A 385 20.61 -9.37 2.10
N PRO A 386 19.63 -8.92 2.90
CA PRO A 386 18.31 -9.55 2.93
C PRO A 386 17.40 -9.02 1.81
N ILE A 387 17.84 -9.14 0.56
CA ILE A 387 17.07 -8.71 -0.61
C ILE A 387 15.82 -9.58 -0.74
N GLU A 388 14.68 -8.91 -0.78
CA GLU A 388 13.33 -9.46 -0.79
C GLU A 388 12.68 -9.31 -2.18
N TRP A 389 13.00 -8.21 -2.88
CA TRP A 389 12.52 -7.92 -4.22
C TRP A 389 13.64 -7.46 -5.16
N LEU A 390 13.67 -8.01 -6.36
CA LEU A 390 14.60 -7.64 -7.42
C LEU A 390 13.84 -7.39 -8.73
N SER A 391 14.00 -6.19 -9.29
CA SER A 391 13.53 -5.86 -10.65
C SER A 391 14.73 -5.57 -11.54
N ILE A 392 14.85 -6.26 -12.67
CA ILE A 392 15.91 -6.05 -13.65
C ILE A 392 15.31 -5.72 -15.01
N ASP A 393 15.59 -4.52 -15.51
CA ASP A 393 15.47 -4.15 -16.92
C ASP A 393 16.87 -3.95 -17.52
N ALA A 394 17.28 -4.89 -18.38
CA ALA A 394 18.60 -4.88 -19.02
C ALA A 394 18.56 -5.46 -20.44
N ALA A 395 19.58 -5.22 -21.27
CA ALA A 395 19.64 -5.86 -22.59
C ALA A 395 20.01 -7.34 -22.46
N GLU A 396 20.96 -7.64 -21.58
CA GLU A 396 21.47 -8.97 -21.26
C GLU A 396 21.41 -9.21 -19.74
N ILE A 397 20.94 -10.39 -19.33
CA ILE A 397 20.86 -10.79 -17.91
C ILE A 397 21.54 -12.15 -17.74
N ASP A 398 22.60 -12.18 -16.94
CA ASP A 398 23.25 -13.40 -16.46
C ASP A 398 22.61 -13.79 -15.11
N LEU A 399 21.64 -14.71 -15.21
CA LEU A 399 20.77 -15.14 -14.10
C LEU A 399 21.31 -16.31 -13.24
N PRO A 400 22.10 -17.29 -13.76
CA PRO A 400 22.60 -18.42 -12.96
C PRO A 400 23.22 -18.08 -11.59
N PRO A 401 23.97 -16.97 -11.41
CA PRO A 401 24.51 -16.59 -10.11
C PRO A 401 23.47 -16.21 -9.04
N LEU A 402 22.20 -16.01 -9.42
CA LEU A 402 21.11 -15.66 -8.50
C LEU A 402 20.66 -16.84 -7.63
N GLY A 403 20.90 -18.08 -8.09
CA GLY A 403 20.43 -19.30 -7.44
C GLY A 403 20.86 -19.40 -5.97
N GLY A 404 19.94 -19.82 -5.10
CA GLY A 404 20.22 -20.03 -3.67
C GLY A 404 20.13 -18.80 -2.78
N HIS A 405 19.76 -17.62 -3.30
CA HIS A 405 19.56 -16.43 -2.46
C HIS A 405 18.43 -16.65 -1.43
N PRO A 406 18.67 -16.45 -0.12
CA PRO A 406 17.81 -16.99 0.93
C PRO A 406 16.48 -16.23 1.13
N THR A 407 16.43 -14.93 0.83
CA THR A 407 15.28 -14.06 1.17
C THR A 407 14.53 -13.52 -0.04
N LEU A 408 15.02 -13.77 -1.26
CA LEU A 408 14.43 -13.19 -2.47
C LEU A 408 13.12 -13.91 -2.77
N TRP A 409 11.99 -13.22 -2.53
CA TRP A 409 10.67 -13.77 -2.75
C TRP A 409 9.97 -13.19 -3.97
N GLY A 410 10.40 -12.02 -4.46
CA GLY A 410 9.87 -11.42 -5.69
C GLY A 410 10.94 -11.09 -6.71
N LEU A 411 10.69 -11.45 -7.97
CA LEU A 411 11.59 -11.20 -9.10
C LEU A 411 10.80 -10.70 -10.31
N LYS A 412 11.23 -9.57 -10.88
CA LYS A 412 10.75 -9.05 -12.15
C LYS A 412 11.90 -8.97 -13.15
N LEU A 413 11.68 -9.52 -14.35
CA LEU A 413 12.65 -9.52 -15.43
C LEU A 413 12.08 -8.82 -16.67
N ALA A 414 12.86 -7.91 -17.23
CA ALA A 414 12.70 -7.37 -18.56
C ALA A 414 14.03 -7.47 -19.31
N SER A 415 14.02 -8.18 -20.44
CA SER A 415 15.22 -8.47 -21.22
C SER A 415 14.96 -8.30 -22.71
N ARG A 416 16.02 -7.91 -23.43
CA ARG A 416 16.03 -7.86 -24.91
C ARG A 416 16.69 -9.09 -25.53
N SER A 417 17.32 -9.92 -24.71
CA SER A 417 17.96 -11.18 -25.10
C SER A 417 17.32 -12.34 -24.35
N PRO A 418 17.34 -13.56 -24.92
CA PRO A 418 16.82 -14.75 -24.25
C PRO A 418 17.49 -15.00 -22.89
N VAL A 419 16.67 -15.22 -21.86
CA VAL A 419 17.09 -15.56 -20.49
C VAL A 419 16.64 -16.99 -20.18
N ALA A 420 17.52 -17.77 -19.55
CA ALA A 420 17.18 -19.10 -19.02
C ALA A 420 16.85 -18.99 -17.53
N ILE A 421 15.70 -19.52 -17.12
CA ILE A 421 15.17 -19.40 -15.74
C ILE A 421 15.43 -20.63 -14.87
N ALA A 422 16.15 -21.65 -15.36
CA ALA A 422 16.46 -22.86 -14.60
C ALA A 422 17.06 -22.61 -13.19
N ALA A 423 17.85 -21.55 -13.03
CA ALA A 423 18.46 -21.20 -11.76
C ALA A 423 17.46 -20.74 -10.68
N LEU A 424 16.26 -20.29 -11.08
CA LEU A 424 15.22 -19.81 -10.17
C LEU A 424 14.64 -20.94 -9.31
N ALA A 425 14.71 -22.19 -9.76
CA ALA A 425 14.29 -23.35 -8.97
C ALA A 425 15.12 -23.55 -7.68
N GLY A 426 16.32 -22.95 -7.63
CA GLY A 426 17.18 -22.94 -6.45
C GLY A 426 16.85 -21.84 -5.45
N LEU A 427 15.86 -20.97 -5.69
CA LEU A 427 15.47 -19.89 -4.78
C LEU A 427 14.42 -20.39 -3.77
N PRO A 428 14.77 -20.53 -2.47
CA PRO A 428 13.87 -21.14 -1.48
C PRO A 428 12.65 -20.30 -1.13
N ALA A 429 12.71 -18.97 -1.30
CA ALA A 429 11.65 -18.04 -0.92
C ALA A 429 10.85 -17.50 -2.12
N LEU A 430 11.22 -17.82 -3.36
CA LEU A 430 10.60 -17.23 -4.56
C LEU A 430 9.11 -17.58 -4.63
N ALA A 431 8.27 -16.55 -4.51
CA ALA A 431 6.82 -16.63 -4.52
C ALA A 431 6.17 -15.75 -5.60
N HIS A 432 6.84 -14.68 -6.05
CA HIS A 432 6.37 -13.79 -7.11
C HIS A 432 7.37 -13.77 -8.26
N LEU A 433 6.90 -14.03 -9.48
CA LEU A 433 7.70 -13.95 -10.68
C LEU A 433 6.97 -13.21 -11.80
N ASP A 434 7.53 -12.09 -12.25
CA ASP A 434 7.09 -11.36 -13.43
C ASP A 434 8.10 -11.53 -14.57
N LEU A 435 7.66 -12.21 -15.64
CA LEU A 435 8.43 -12.44 -16.87
C LEU A 435 7.83 -11.68 -18.06
N SER A 436 6.80 -10.86 -17.84
CA SER A 436 6.00 -10.26 -18.92
C SER A 436 6.82 -9.41 -19.89
N GLY A 437 7.94 -8.85 -19.42
CA GLY A 437 8.89 -8.05 -20.21
C GLY A 437 10.15 -8.80 -20.67
N ALA A 438 10.30 -10.09 -20.38
CA ALA A 438 11.50 -10.86 -20.70
C ALA A 438 11.30 -11.82 -21.87
N ASP A 439 12.34 -11.99 -22.69
CA ASP A 439 12.42 -13.10 -23.63
C ASP A 439 12.96 -14.34 -22.88
N VAL A 440 12.12 -15.36 -22.68
CA VAL A 440 12.43 -16.51 -21.82
C VAL A 440 12.60 -17.77 -22.67
N SER A 441 13.81 -18.34 -22.67
CA SER A 441 14.16 -19.47 -23.53
C SER A 441 13.62 -20.83 -23.07
N ASP A 442 13.30 -20.97 -21.79
CA ASP A 442 12.89 -22.23 -21.15
C ASP A 442 11.64 -22.03 -20.26
N LEU A 443 10.65 -21.28 -20.75
CA LEU A 443 9.43 -20.90 -20.03
C LEU A 443 8.68 -22.09 -19.38
N HIS A 444 8.77 -23.27 -19.97
CA HIS A 444 8.20 -24.50 -19.41
C HIS A 444 8.70 -24.85 -17.98
N ARG A 445 9.87 -24.33 -17.57
CA ARG A 445 10.43 -24.53 -16.22
C ARG A 445 9.73 -23.76 -15.12
N VAL A 446 8.81 -22.84 -15.45
CA VAL A 446 7.95 -22.20 -14.43
C VAL A 446 7.22 -23.26 -13.59
N ALA A 447 6.86 -24.40 -14.18
CA ALA A 447 6.22 -25.52 -13.47
C ALA A 447 7.15 -26.25 -12.48
N GLU A 448 8.46 -26.00 -12.53
CA GLU A 448 9.48 -26.59 -11.64
C GLU A 448 9.75 -25.70 -10.41
N LEU A 449 9.12 -24.53 -10.30
CA LEU A 449 9.30 -23.58 -9.20
C LEU A 449 8.39 -23.93 -8.01
N PRO A 450 8.92 -24.49 -6.91
CA PRO A 450 8.11 -25.14 -5.88
C PRO A 450 7.30 -24.15 -5.00
N GLY A 451 7.80 -22.93 -4.84
CA GLY A 451 7.23 -21.90 -3.96
C GLY A 451 6.37 -20.85 -4.67
N LEU A 452 6.25 -20.92 -6.00
CA LEU A 452 5.61 -19.87 -6.78
C LEU A 452 4.12 -19.74 -6.44
N ARG A 453 3.65 -18.49 -6.27
CA ARG A 453 2.28 -18.13 -5.90
C ARG A 453 1.70 -17.05 -6.82
N VAL A 454 2.54 -16.15 -7.31
CA VAL A 454 2.17 -15.10 -8.26
C VAL A 454 3.04 -15.22 -9.51
N LEU A 455 2.41 -15.28 -10.67
CA LEU A 455 3.07 -15.36 -11.97
C LEU A 455 2.46 -14.31 -12.91
N GLU A 456 3.30 -13.47 -13.48
CA GLU A 456 2.92 -12.51 -14.51
C GLU A 456 3.61 -12.84 -15.83
N LEU A 457 2.80 -13.06 -16.87
CA LEU A 457 3.23 -13.35 -18.22
C LEU A 457 2.53 -12.39 -19.18
N ASN A 458 3.18 -12.07 -20.30
CA ASN A 458 2.48 -11.47 -21.42
C ASN A 458 1.60 -12.50 -22.15
N LEU A 459 0.73 -12.03 -23.04
CA LEU A 459 -0.23 -12.88 -23.73
C LEU A 459 0.42 -14.00 -24.57
N ALA A 460 1.57 -13.75 -25.18
CA ALA A 460 2.26 -14.73 -26.01
C ALA A 460 2.83 -15.86 -25.14
N GLN A 461 3.53 -15.49 -24.06
CA GLN A 461 4.06 -16.42 -23.06
C GLN A 461 2.94 -17.24 -22.41
N TRP A 462 1.81 -16.61 -22.07
CA TRP A 462 0.66 -17.33 -21.50
C TRP A 462 0.15 -18.42 -22.45
N ARG A 463 0.03 -18.11 -23.75
CA ARG A 463 -0.41 -19.08 -24.77
C ARG A 463 0.59 -20.23 -24.95
N GLU A 464 1.88 -19.91 -24.98
CA GLU A 464 2.95 -20.91 -25.05
C GLU A 464 2.92 -21.84 -23.84
N TRP A 465 2.90 -21.27 -22.64
CA TRP A 465 2.94 -22.02 -21.39
C TRP A 465 1.71 -22.91 -21.22
N VAL A 466 0.51 -22.37 -21.43
CA VAL A 466 -0.74 -23.16 -21.37
C VAL A 466 -0.73 -24.26 -22.44
N GLY A 467 -0.28 -23.96 -23.66
CA GLY A 467 -0.16 -24.96 -24.73
C GLY A 467 0.82 -26.09 -24.39
N ALA A 468 1.95 -25.76 -23.76
CA ALA A 468 2.95 -26.74 -23.33
C ALA A 468 2.45 -27.62 -22.17
N VAL A 469 1.68 -27.05 -21.24
CA VAL A 469 1.12 -27.76 -20.08
C VAL A 469 0.02 -28.75 -20.51
N HIS A 470 -0.86 -28.39 -21.45
CA HIS A 470 -1.91 -29.28 -21.96
C HIS A 470 -1.36 -30.52 -22.70
N CYS A 471 -0.12 -30.46 -23.20
CA CYS A 471 0.54 -31.57 -23.87
C CYS A 471 1.26 -32.53 -22.91
N ARG A 472 1.27 -32.29 -21.58
CA ARG A 472 1.89 -33.18 -20.58
C ARG A 472 0.82 -33.90 -19.73
N PRO A 473 0.64 -35.23 -19.84
CA PRO A 473 -0.28 -35.96 -18.98
C PRO A 473 0.28 -36.00 -17.55
N GLY A 474 -0.40 -35.32 -16.61
CA GLY A 474 -0.07 -35.38 -15.18
C GLY A 474 -0.20 -34.07 -14.41
N TRP A 475 -0.27 -32.92 -15.08
CA TRP A 475 -0.52 -31.64 -14.42
C TRP A 475 -2.02 -31.35 -14.40
N ARG A 476 -2.62 -31.44 -13.21
CA ARG A 476 -3.90 -30.79 -12.92
C ARG A 476 -3.57 -29.56 -12.09
N PRO A 477 -4.05 -28.35 -12.45
CA PRO A 477 -4.02 -27.25 -11.49
C PRO A 477 -4.81 -27.75 -10.28
N GLN A 478 -4.12 -28.00 -9.17
CA GLN A 478 -4.81 -28.22 -7.92
C GLN A 478 -5.48 -26.90 -7.55
N ARG A 479 -6.74 -27.02 -7.14
CA ARG A 479 -7.66 -25.92 -6.87
C ARG A 479 -7.10 -24.91 -5.89
#